data_AF-A0A3N5WPH9-F1
#
_entry.id   AF-A0A3N5WPH9-F1
#
_cell.length_a   1.000
_cell.length_b   1.000
_cell.length_c   1.000
_cell.angle_alpha   90.00
_cell.angle_beta   90.00
_cell.angle_gamma   90.00
#
_symmetry.space_group_name_H-M   'P 1'
#
loop_
_entity.id
_entity.type
_entity.pdbx_description
1 polymer ?
#
loop_
_entity_poly.entity_id
_entity_poly.type
_entity_poly.pdbx_seq_one_letter_code
_entity_poly.pdbx_strand_id
1 'polypeptide(L)'
;MHNSDNATLENLSYAEGSLKLARELAELAPCFCVCGEGRNEITSQYVSMVQFHLYNYAHSLAMAGEDVSWIKEVTVPVSALVFDGLSRGIGYHYGEGETRRLFIDAQLMQGSIPTLIFQTKDPVAELEQEEAKYVLEHALA
;
A
#
# COMPACT_ATOMS: atom_id res chain seq x y z
N MET A 1 20.98 5.56 -21.72
CA MET A 1 20.70 4.12 -21.97
C MET A 1 19.98 3.56 -20.75
N HIS A 2 19.01 2.66 -20.94
CA HIS A 2 18.23 2.02 -19.87
C HIS A 2 19.00 0.80 -19.35
N ASN A 3 19.41 0.81 -18.08
CA ASN A 3 19.98 -0.38 -17.47
C ASN A 3 18.85 -1.26 -16.91
N SER A 4 18.55 -2.34 -17.62
CA SER A 4 17.47 -3.26 -17.29
C SER A 4 17.67 -4.06 -16.00
N ASP A 5 18.88 -4.08 -15.43
CA ASP A 5 19.20 -4.89 -14.25
C ASP A 5 18.97 -4.14 -12.93
N ASN A 6 18.98 -2.81 -12.93
CA ASN A 6 18.81 -2.01 -11.70
C ASN A 6 17.90 -0.78 -11.87
N ALA A 7 17.25 -0.64 -13.04
CA ALA A 7 16.38 0.48 -13.39
C ALA A 7 17.03 1.87 -13.22
N THR A 8 18.36 1.94 -13.14
CA THR A 8 19.06 3.24 -13.11
C THR A 8 19.13 3.80 -14.52
N LEU A 9 18.51 4.97 -14.68
CA LEU A 9 18.73 5.81 -15.84
C LEU A 9 20.14 6.40 -15.71
N GLU A 10 21.00 6.20 -16.71
CA GLU A 10 22.39 6.67 -16.68
C GLU A 10 22.49 8.14 -16.23
N ASN A 11 23.40 8.41 -15.30
CA ASN A 11 23.65 9.72 -14.67
C ASN A 11 22.55 10.25 -13.73
N LEU A 12 21.57 9.42 -13.37
CA LEU A 12 20.58 9.75 -12.33
C LEU A 12 20.77 8.86 -11.11
N SER A 13 20.55 9.42 -9.93
CA SER A 13 20.32 8.62 -8.72
C SER A 13 19.05 7.78 -8.87
N TYR A 14 18.89 6.78 -7.99
CA TYR A 14 17.67 5.97 -7.96
C TYR A 14 16.41 6.84 -7.84
N ALA A 15 16.40 7.82 -6.92
CA ALA A 15 15.26 8.71 -6.70
C ALA A 15 14.93 9.55 -7.96
N GLU A 16 15.96 10.12 -8.59
CA GLU A 16 15.78 10.92 -9.81
C GLU A 16 15.31 10.04 -10.99
N GLY A 17 15.85 8.83 -11.11
CA GLY A 17 15.48 7.86 -12.12
C GLY A 17 14.03 7.40 -11.97
N SER A 18 13.62 7.00 -10.77
CA SER A 18 12.26 6.58 -10.46
C SER A 18 11.24 7.69 -10.71
N LEU A 19 11.57 8.93 -10.33
CA LEU A 19 10.71 10.09 -10.59
C LEU A 19 10.53 10.33 -12.09
N LYS A 20 11.64 10.34 -12.85
CA LYS A 20 11.60 10.52 -14.31
C LYS A 20 10.78 9.42 -14.97
N LEU A 21 10.98 8.16 -14.57
CA LEU A 21 10.23 7.02 -15.10
C LEU A 21 8.72 7.14 -14.80
N ALA A 22 8.33 7.44 -13.56
CA ALA A 22 6.93 7.59 -13.17
C ALA A 22 6.25 8.70 -13.98
N ARG A 23 6.91 9.85 -14.13
CA ARG A 23 6.41 10.97 -14.94
C ARG A 23 6.26 10.60 -16.41
N GLU A 24 7.29 10.01 -17.01
CA GLU A 24 7.25 9.63 -18.43
C GLU A 24 6.17 8.58 -18.72
N LEU A 25 5.99 7.61 -17.81
CA LEU A 25 4.91 6.62 -17.93
C LEU A 25 3.51 7.27 -17.81
N ALA A 26 3.35 8.21 -16.88
CA ALA A 26 2.09 8.94 -16.70
C ALA A 26 1.74 9.81 -17.93
N GLU A 27 2.75 10.39 -18.59
CA GLU A 27 2.58 11.21 -19.80
C GLU A 27 2.35 10.38 -21.07
N LEU A 28 3.00 9.22 -21.20
CA LEU A 28 2.99 8.40 -22.41
C LEU A 28 1.60 7.83 -22.74
N ALA A 29 0.82 7.51 -21.71
CA ALA A 29 -0.50 6.93 -21.87
C ALA A 29 -1.44 7.49 -20.80
N PRO A 30 -2.15 8.61 -21.08
CA PRO A 30 -3.25 9.03 -20.23
C PRO A 30 -4.25 7.86 -20.14
N CYS A 31 -4.55 7.43 -18.92
CA CYS A 31 -5.31 6.21 -18.53
C CYS A 31 -4.46 4.97 -18.18
N PHE A 32 -3.13 4.99 -18.29
CA PHE A 32 -2.30 3.92 -17.73
C PHE A 32 -2.10 4.13 -16.23
N CYS A 33 -2.47 3.12 -15.43
CA CYS A 33 -2.31 3.17 -13.97
C CYS A 33 -0.84 2.95 -13.61
N VAL A 34 -0.13 4.02 -13.23
CA VAL A 34 1.24 3.92 -12.73
C VAL A 34 1.18 3.66 -11.23
N CYS A 35 1.84 2.58 -10.78
CA CYS A 35 1.85 2.17 -9.38
C CYS A 35 3.25 2.24 -8.78
N GLY A 36 3.34 2.43 -7.46
CA GLY A 36 4.60 2.44 -6.72
C GLY A 36 4.50 1.85 -5.32
N GLU A 37 5.58 1.97 -4.56
CA GLU A 37 5.67 1.58 -3.14
C GLU A 37 5.97 2.83 -2.29
N GLY A 38 5.25 2.96 -1.18
CA GLY A 38 5.33 4.09 -0.26
C GLY A 38 4.62 5.34 -0.78
N ARG A 39 4.04 6.11 0.16
CA ARG A 39 3.56 7.47 -0.10
C ARG A 39 4.67 8.46 0.23
N ASN A 40 5.02 9.30 -0.74
CA ASN A 40 5.88 10.46 -0.53
C ASN A 40 5.48 11.61 -1.47
N GLU A 41 5.86 12.84 -1.14
CA GLU A 41 5.44 14.05 -1.85
C GLU A 41 6.01 14.16 -3.27
N ILE A 42 7.06 13.40 -3.58
CA ILE A 42 7.79 13.48 -4.84
C ILE A 42 7.12 12.62 -5.92
N THR A 43 6.92 11.34 -5.63
CA THR A 43 6.40 10.38 -6.64
C THR A 43 4.88 10.30 -6.65
N SER A 44 4.20 10.62 -5.53
CA SER A 44 2.72 10.54 -5.44
C SER A 44 1.99 11.42 -6.44
N GLN A 45 2.65 12.43 -6.99
CA GLN A 45 2.09 13.32 -8.02
C GLN A 45 1.95 12.65 -9.39
N TYR A 46 2.66 11.53 -9.61
CA TYR A 46 2.76 10.86 -10.90
C TYR A 46 2.29 9.40 -10.87
N VAL A 47 1.89 8.89 -9.70
CA VAL A 47 1.39 7.52 -9.54
C VAL A 47 -0.08 7.55 -9.12
N SER A 48 -0.88 6.66 -9.70
CA SER A 48 -2.30 6.53 -9.39
C SER A 48 -2.53 5.74 -8.10
N MET A 49 -1.71 4.72 -7.86
CA MET A 49 -1.80 3.85 -6.68
C MET A 49 -0.44 3.60 -6.04
N VAL A 50 -0.42 3.40 -4.73
CA VAL A 50 0.79 3.04 -3.99
C VAL A 50 0.52 1.94 -2.97
N GLN A 51 1.35 0.90 -2.97
CA GLN A 51 1.39 -0.03 -1.86
C GLN A 51 2.07 0.65 -0.67
N PHE A 52 1.48 0.60 0.51
CA PHE A 52 2.15 1.14 1.69
C PHE A 52 1.92 0.29 2.95
N HIS A 53 2.94 0.26 3.79
CA HIS A 53 2.90 -0.32 5.11
C HIS A 53 2.42 0.75 6.11
N LEU A 54 1.67 0.34 7.15
CA LEU A 54 1.26 1.25 8.23
C LEU A 54 2.47 1.69 9.05
N TYR A 55 2.96 0.78 9.89
CA TYR A 55 4.09 1.01 10.78
C TYR A 55 4.90 -0.28 10.82
N ASN A 56 6.15 -0.22 10.34
CA ASN A 56 7.01 -1.40 10.29
C ASN A 56 7.21 -2.03 11.69
N TYR A 57 7.30 -1.20 12.73
CA TYR A 57 7.43 -1.70 14.10
C TYR A 57 6.18 -2.45 14.57
N ALA A 58 4.97 -1.96 14.24
CA ALA A 58 3.73 -2.62 14.63
C ALA A 58 3.61 -3.99 13.95
N HIS A 59 4.01 -4.10 12.67
CA HIS A 59 4.08 -5.40 11.99
C HIS A 59 5.05 -6.35 12.68
N SER A 60 6.22 -5.85 13.08
CA SER A 60 7.22 -6.66 13.78
C SER A 60 6.71 -7.19 15.13
N LEU A 61 6.03 -6.34 15.90
CA LEU A 61 5.40 -6.72 17.18
C LEU A 61 4.28 -7.74 16.98
N ALA A 62 3.40 -7.50 15.99
CA ALA A 62 2.34 -8.44 15.65
C ALA A 62 2.88 -9.83 15.24
N MET A 63 3.96 -9.86 14.44
CA MET A 63 4.62 -11.12 14.07
C MET A 63 5.30 -11.82 15.25
N ALA A 64 5.72 -11.08 16.27
CA ALA A 64 6.23 -11.62 17.53
C ALA A 64 5.12 -12.11 18.49
N GLY A 65 3.84 -11.93 18.12
CA GLY A 65 2.69 -12.28 18.95
C GLY A 65 2.40 -11.28 20.06
N GLU A 66 2.92 -10.05 19.96
CA GLU A 66 2.67 -8.98 20.91
C GLU A 66 1.34 -8.26 20.61
N ASP A 67 0.75 -7.65 21.65
CA ASP A 67 -0.49 -6.88 21.53
C ASP A 67 -0.26 -5.57 20.76
N VAL A 68 -1.07 -5.38 19.71
CA VAL A 68 -1.08 -4.19 18.85
C VAL A 68 -2.47 -3.55 18.78
N SER A 69 -3.34 -3.83 19.75
CA SER A 69 -4.70 -3.26 19.86
C SER A 69 -4.72 -1.72 19.81
N TRP A 70 -3.66 -1.08 20.31
CA TRP A 70 -3.45 0.37 20.30
C TRP A 70 -3.28 0.97 18.88
N ILE A 71 -3.07 0.15 17.85
CA ILE A 71 -2.77 0.66 16.50
C ILE A 71 -3.84 1.60 15.96
N LYS A 72 -5.12 1.31 16.23
CA LYS A 72 -6.24 2.15 15.79
C LYS A 72 -6.24 3.52 16.48
N GLU A 73 -5.86 3.56 17.76
CA GLU A 73 -5.87 4.80 18.54
C GLU A 73 -4.76 5.76 18.12
N VAL A 74 -3.60 5.23 17.72
CA VAL A 74 -2.45 6.04 17.29
C VAL A 74 -2.46 6.33 15.78
N THR A 75 -3.34 5.67 15.03
CA THR A 75 -3.48 5.90 13.59
C THR A 75 -4.28 7.18 13.37
N VAL A 76 -3.60 8.22 12.90
CA VAL A 76 -4.21 9.50 12.52
C VAL A 76 -4.21 9.67 11.00
N PRO A 77 -5.29 10.20 10.37
CA PRO A 77 -5.47 10.20 8.90
C PRO A 77 -4.59 11.23 8.17
N VAL A 78 -3.35 11.45 8.61
CA VAL A 78 -2.42 12.42 8.01
C VAL A 78 -2.11 12.04 6.57
N SER A 79 -1.85 10.76 6.29
CA SER A 79 -1.58 10.32 4.91
C SER A 79 -2.81 10.41 4.02
N ALA A 80 -4.01 10.29 4.58
CA ALA A 80 -5.24 10.54 3.83
C ALA A 80 -5.33 12.02 3.47
N LEU A 81 -5.07 12.92 4.42
CA LEU A 81 -5.14 14.37 4.22
C LEU A 81 -4.08 14.89 3.24
N VAL A 82 -2.83 14.44 3.37
CA VAL A 82 -1.69 14.97 2.58
C VAL A 82 -1.72 14.48 1.13
N PHE A 83 -2.16 13.23 0.90
CA PHE A 83 -2.10 12.60 -0.41
C PHE A 83 -3.46 12.47 -1.10
N ASP A 84 -4.52 13.05 -0.52
CA ASP A 84 -5.83 13.08 -1.16
C ASP A 84 -5.77 13.73 -2.55
N GLY A 85 -6.45 13.12 -3.51
CA GLY A 85 -6.42 13.54 -4.91
C GLY A 85 -5.10 13.32 -5.66
N LEU A 86 -4.01 12.92 -4.99
CA LEU A 86 -2.73 12.61 -5.64
C LEU A 86 -2.62 11.12 -5.96
N SER A 87 -2.66 10.27 -4.95
CA SER A 87 -2.54 8.81 -5.11
C SER A 87 -3.40 8.06 -4.10
N ARG A 88 -4.00 6.95 -4.54
CA ARG A 88 -4.73 6.02 -3.66
C ARG A 88 -3.76 5.00 -3.07
N GLY A 89 -3.94 4.65 -1.80
CA GLY A 89 -3.10 3.61 -1.18
C GLY A 89 -3.77 2.25 -1.33
N ILE A 90 -3.00 1.21 -1.62
CA ILE A 90 -3.41 -0.17 -1.36
C ILE A 90 -2.69 -0.63 -0.10
N GLY A 91 -3.47 -1.19 0.81
CA GLY A 91 -3.00 -1.56 2.12
C GLY A 91 -2.15 -2.82 2.10
N TYR A 92 -0.96 -2.77 2.69
CA TYR A 92 -0.13 -3.96 2.88
C TYR A 92 -0.07 -4.35 4.35
N HIS A 93 -0.80 -5.41 4.71
CA HIS A 93 -0.97 -5.85 6.09
C HIS A 93 -0.59 -7.33 6.28
N TYR A 94 0.02 -7.60 7.44
CA TYR A 94 0.41 -8.92 7.89
C TYR A 94 -0.28 -9.23 9.23
N GLY A 95 -0.18 -10.47 9.68
CA GLY A 95 -0.91 -11.00 10.83
C GLY A 95 -2.07 -11.88 10.39
N GLU A 96 -2.84 -12.42 11.32
CA GLU A 96 -4.00 -13.29 11.05
C GLU A 96 -5.14 -12.92 12.01
N GLY A 97 -6.38 -13.23 11.62
CA GLY A 97 -7.55 -13.06 12.48
C GLY A 97 -7.77 -11.62 12.94
N GLU A 98 -7.92 -11.44 14.26
CA GLU A 98 -8.21 -10.13 14.85
C GLU A 98 -7.10 -9.11 14.61
N THR A 99 -5.83 -9.54 14.69
CA THR A 99 -4.69 -8.66 14.42
C THR A 99 -4.72 -8.12 13.00
N ARG A 100 -4.99 -8.98 12.00
CA ARG A 100 -5.10 -8.54 10.60
C ARG A 100 -6.23 -7.52 10.43
N ARG A 101 -7.39 -7.73 11.07
CA ARG A 101 -8.52 -6.78 11.04
C ARG A 101 -8.14 -5.42 11.61
N LEU A 102 -7.39 -5.38 12.72
CA LEU A 102 -6.89 -4.12 13.29
C LEU A 102 -6.01 -3.34 12.30
N PHE A 103 -5.15 -4.03 11.56
CA PHE A 103 -4.33 -3.39 10.51
C PHE A 103 -5.17 -2.91 9.33
N ILE A 104 -6.16 -3.69 8.89
CA ILE A 104 -7.08 -3.26 7.82
C ILE A 104 -7.83 -2.00 8.26
N ASP A 105 -8.43 -1.99 9.45
CA ASP A 105 -9.10 -0.82 10.03
C ASP A 105 -8.19 0.42 10.03
N ALA A 106 -6.97 0.28 10.54
CA ALA A 106 -6.01 1.37 10.58
C ALA A 106 -5.59 1.83 9.17
N GLN A 107 -5.52 0.94 8.17
CA GLN A 107 -5.24 1.32 6.79
C GLN A 107 -6.41 2.08 6.16
N LEU A 108 -7.65 1.64 6.41
CA LEU A 108 -8.85 2.34 5.97
C LEU A 108 -8.89 3.78 6.50
N MET A 109 -8.49 3.99 7.76
CA MET A 109 -8.34 5.35 8.33
C MET A 109 -7.32 6.22 7.57
N GLN A 110 -6.31 5.62 6.91
CA GLN A 110 -5.35 6.33 6.05
C GLN A 110 -5.84 6.54 4.61
N GLY A 111 -7.12 6.26 4.34
CA GLY A 111 -7.72 6.38 3.01
C GLY A 111 -7.21 5.33 2.02
N SER A 112 -6.75 4.18 2.53
CA SER A 112 -6.38 3.06 1.66
C SER A 112 -7.60 2.35 1.10
N ILE A 113 -7.45 1.73 -0.06
CA ILE A 113 -8.36 0.74 -0.59
C ILE A 113 -8.19 -0.56 0.24
N PRO A 114 -9.28 -1.13 0.77
CA PRO A 114 -9.24 -2.44 1.43
C PRO A 114 -8.64 -3.47 0.47
N THR A 115 -7.63 -4.20 0.93
CA THR A 115 -6.83 -5.12 0.09
C THR A 115 -6.89 -6.51 0.69
N LEU A 116 -6.96 -7.55 -0.13
CA LEU A 116 -6.82 -8.94 0.32
C LEU A 116 -5.45 -9.46 -0.11
N ILE A 117 -4.67 -9.97 0.83
CA ILE A 117 -3.34 -10.52 0.57
C ILE A 117 -3.39 -12.01 0.83
N PHE A 118 -3.31 -12.79 -0.25
CA PHE A 118 -3.24 -14.24 -0.18
C PHE A 118 -1.86 -14.67 0.34
N GLN A 119 -1.85 -15.49 1.38
CA GLN A 119 -0.60 -15.99 1.99
C GLN A 119 -0.34 -17.46 1.67
N THR A 120 -1.30 -18.16 1.08
CA THR A 120 -1.18 -19.56 0.72
C THR A 120 -1.05 -19.75 -0.79
N LYS A 121 -0.79 -21.00 -1.19
CA LYS A 121 -0.80 -21.39 -2.61
C LYS A 121 -2.21 -21.63 -3.16
N ASP A 122 -3.24 -21.59 -2.31
CA ASP A 122 -4.64 -21.77 -2.69
C ASP A 122 -5.45 -20.50 -2.36
N PRO A 123 -5.37 -19.46 -3.21
CA PRO A 123 -6.08 -18.21 -2.99
C PRO A 123 -7.61 -18.38 -3.04
N VAL A 124 -8.12 -19.43 -3.70
CA VAL A 124 -9.57 -19.67 -3.79
C VAL A 124 -10.13 -20.09 -2.43
N ALA A 125 -9.42 -20.96 -1.71
CA ALA A 125 -9.82 -21.34 -0.35
C ALA A 125 -9.78 -20.16 0.64
N GLU A 126 -8.86 -19.21 0.44
CA GLU A 126 -8.77 -17.99 1.27
C GLU A 126 -9.94 -17.02 1.06
N LEU A 127 -10.62 -17.05 -0.10
CA LEU A 127 -11.80 -16.20 -0.37
C LEU A 127 -13.01 -16.55 0.50
N GLU A 128 -13.12 -17.79 0.98
CA GLU A 128 -14.21 -18.23 1.85
C GLU A 128 -13.98 -17.85 3.32
N GLN A 129 -12.78 -17.37 3.65
CA GLN A 129 -12.39 -17.04 5.02
C GLN A 129 -12.99 -15.72 5.48
N GLU A 130 -13.12 -15.59 6.78
CA GLU A 130 -13.69 -14.42 7.47
C GLU A 130 -12.95 -13.11 7.15
N GLU A 131 -11.69 -13.17 6.74
CA GLU A 131 -10.91 -12.00 6.35
C GLU A 131 -11.28 -11.49 4.96
N ALA A 132 -11.45 -12.39 4.00
CA ALA A 132 -11.88 -12.02 2.65
C ALA A 132 -13.28 -11.40 2.67
N LYS A 133 -14.21 -11.98 3.45
CA LYS A 133 -15.55 -11.40 3.66
C LYS A 133 -15.45 -9.98 4.23
N TYR A 134 -14.64 -9.79 5.27
CA TYR A 134 -14.46 -8.50 5.91
C TYR A 134 -13.90 -7.43 4.93
N VAL A 135 -12.88 -7.77 4.14
CA VAL A 135 -12.34 -6.88 3.10
C VAL A 135 -13.40 -6.54 2.05
N LEU A 136 -14.17 -7.53 1.59
CA LEU A 136 -15.22 -7.33 0.58
C LEU A 136 -16.37 -6.44 1.09
N GLU A 137 -16.76 -6.58 2.35
CA GLU A 137 -17.77 -5.71 2.99
C GLU A 137 -17.35 -4.24 2.99
N HIS A 138 -16.06 -3.96 3.23
CA HIS A 138 -15.52 -2.60 3.26
C HIS A 138 -15.15 -2.06 1.87
N ALA A 139 -15.00 -2.92 0.86
CA ALA A 139 -14.75 -2.52 -0.53
C ALA A 139 -16.02 -2.06 -1.26
N LEU A 140 -17.20 -2.46 -0.77
CA LEU A 140 -18.51 -2.14 -1.35
C LEU A 140 -19.26 -1.01 -0.63
N ALA A 141 -18.68 -0.47 0.44
CA ALA A 141 -19.22 0.62 1.24
C ALA A 141 -18.80 2.00 0.70
#